data_AF-A0A5D0UQB7-F1
#
_entry.id   AF-A0A5D0UQB7-F1
#
_cell.length_a   1.000
_cell.length_b   1.000
_cell.length_c   1.000
_cell.angle_alpha   90.00
_cell.angle_beta   90.00
_cell.angle_gamma   90.00
#
_symmetry.space_group_name_H-M   'P 1'
#
loop_
_entity.id
_entity.type
_entity.pdbx_description
1 polymer ?
#
loop_
_entity_poly.entity_id
_entity_poly.type
_entity_poly.pdbx_seq_one_letter_code
_entity_poly.pdbx_strand_id
1 'polypeptide(L)' 'MFGVCGPDGASIRCRICGAVDEIDSDEMPSMAGYGEDTYTKCTRCGSVETTDPIFGWRAEPAIWPPTPEPDQP' A
#
# COMPACT_ATOMS: atom_id res chain seq x y z
N MET A 1 0.04 7.15 1.24
CA MET A 1 -0.28 6.53 -0.07
C MET A 1 -1.72 6.05 -0.13
N PHE A 2 -2.17 5.46 0.96
CA PHE A 2 -3.56 5.10 1.14
C PHE A 2 -4.30 6.21 1.91
N GLY A 3 -5.62 6.26 1.77
CA GLY A 3 -6.46 7.20 2.49
C GLY A 3 -7.63 6.45 3.10
N VAL A 4 -7.90 6.71 4.39
CA VAL A 4 -9.13 6.24 5.01
C VAL A 4 -10.33 6.96 4.40
N CYS A 5 -11.36 6.20 4.07
CA CYS A 5 -12.63 6.67 3.51
C CYS A 5 -13.79 5.98 4.23
N GLY A 6 -14.92 6.68 4.32
CA GLY A 6 -16.10 6.22 5.05
C GLY A 6 -16.19 6.75 6.49
N PRO A 7 -17.37 6.64 7.11
CA PRO A 7 -17.54 6.94 8.53
C PRO A 7 -16.59 6.05 9.35
N ASP A 8 -15.95 6.65 10.35
CA ASP A 8 -15.00 5.99 11.27
C ASP A 8 -13.71 5.42 10.64
N GLY A 9 -13.42 5.72 9.37
CA GLY A 9 -12.23 5.21 8.68
C GLY A 9 -12.30 3.73 8.31
N ALA A 10 -13.52 3.19 8.18
CA ALA A 10 -13.79 1.77 7.95
C ALA A 10 -13.31 1.21 6.60
N SER A 11 -12.87 2.06 5.66
CA SER A 11 -12.38 1.60 4.35
C SER A 11 -11.09 2.31 3.98
N ILE A 12 -10.21 1.59 3.30
CA ILE A 12 -8.93 2.12 2.82
C ILE A 12 -9.04 2.30 1.31
N ARG A 13 -8.65 3.47 0.80
CA ARG A 13 -8.60 3.78 -0.62
C ARG A 13 -7.16 3.98 -1.07
N CYS A 14 -6.76 3.31 -2.14
CA CYS A 14 -5.52 3.60 -2.84
C CYS A 14 -5.62 4.96 -3.53
N ARG A 15 -4.75 5.93 -3.17
CA ARG A 15 -4.74 7.24 -3.85
C ARG A 15 -4.06 7.21 -5.22
N ILE A 16 -3.39 6.10 -5.56
CA ILE A 16 -2.67 5.92 -6.82
C ILE A 16 -3.64 5.49 -7.94
N CYS A 17 -4.40 4.41 -7.73
CA CYS A 17 -5.33 3.88 -8.73
C CYS A 17 -6.81 4.09 -8.39
N GLY A 18 -7.12 4.49 -7.15
CA GLY A 18 -8.49 4.75 -6.69
C GLY A 18 -9.22 3.54 -6.10
N ALA A 19 -8.61 2.34 -6.06
CA ALA A 19 -9.22 1.11 -5.55
C ALA A 19 -9.57 1.21 -4.06
N VAL A 20 -10.66 0.56 -3.64
CA VAL A 20 -11.15 0.55 -2.24
C VAL A 20 -11.30 -0.87 -1.70
N ASP A 21 -11.66 -1.82 -2.54
CA ASP A 21 -11.86 -3.24 -2.26
C ASP A 21 -10.61 -4.09 -2.56
N GLU A 22 -9.73 -3.61 -3.43
CA GLU A 22 -8.47 -4.27 -3.82
C GLU A 22 -7.29 -3.82 -2.94
N ILE A 23 -7.51 -3.78 -1.63
CA ILE A 23 -6.52 -3.40 -0.61
C ILE A 23 -6.37 -4.54 0.40
N ASP A 24 -5.15 -5.08 0.48
CA ASP A 24 -4.75 -6.06 1.47
C ASP A 24 -3.99 -5.36 2.59
N SER A 25 -4.30 -5.66 3.84
CA SER A 25 -3.63 -5.07 5.01
C SER A 25 -3.36 -6.14 6.05
N ASP A 26 -2.13 -6.23 6.52
CA ASP A 26 -1.70 -7.27 7.46
C ASP A 26 -0.71 -6.68 8.49
N GLU A 27 -0.61 -7.34 9.63
CA GLU A 27 0.34 -7.04 10.70
C GLU A 27 1.37 -8.16 10.74
N MET A 28 2.64 -7.81 10.55
CA MET A 28 3.73 -8.78 10.51
C MET A 28 4.79 -8.47 11.56
N PRO A 29 5.48 -9.48 12.11
CA PRO A 29 6.56 -9.24 13.07
C PRO A 29 7.60 -8.29 12.49
N SER A 30 7.95 -7.25 13.26
CA SER A 30 8.82 -6.19 12.74
C SER A 30 10.19 -6.71 12.33
N MET A 31 10.65 -6.33 11.14
CA MET A 31 11.99 -6.67 10.66
C MET A 31 13.09 -5.92 11.45
N ALA A 32 12.72 -4.89 12.22
CA ALA A 32 13.60 -4.22 13.18
C ALA A 32 13.88 -5.02 14.45
N GLY A 33 13.20 -6.16 14.65
CA GLY A 33 13.41 -7.07 15.78
C GLY A 33 12.61 -6.74 17.04
N TYR A 34 11.73 -5.73 17.00
CA TYR A 34 10.81 -5.41 18.09
C TYR A 34 9.54 -4.73 17.57
N GLY A 35 8.37 -5.19 18.02
CA GLY A 35 7.06 -4.68 17.61
C GLY A 35 6.47 -5.38 16.38
N GLU A 36 5.35 -4.85 15.91
CA GLU A 36 4.63 -5.31 14.72
C GLU A 36 4.69 -4.20 13.66
N ASP A 37 5.01 -4.57 12.42
CA ASP A 37 4.94 -3.69 11.26
C ASP A 37 3.54 -3.82 10.64
N THR A 38 2.91 -2.69 10.35
CA THR A 38 1.67 -2.70 9.57
C THR A 38 2.00 -2.57 8.08
N TYR A 39 1.52 -3.52 7.28
CA TYR A 39 1.69 -3.55 5.83
C TYR A 39 0.35 -3.35 5.14
N THR A 40 0.31 -2.48 4.12
CA THR A 40 -0.87 -2.24 3.28
C THR A 40 -0.47 -2.25 1.81
N LYS A 41 -1.14 -3.08 1.01
CA LYS A 41 -0.88 -3.26 -0.42
C LYS A 41 -2.14 -3.10 -1.23
N CYS A 42 -2.05 -2.33 -2.32
CA CYS A 42 -3.06 -2.37 -3.37
C CYS A 42 -2.76 -3.52 -4.32
N THR A 43 -3.66 -4.51 -4.39
CA THR A 43 -3.51 -5.63 -5.33
C THR A 43 -3.79 -5.22 -6.78
N ARG A 44 -4.50 -4.09 -7.00
CA ARG A 44 -4.80 -3.56 -8.33
C ARG A 44 -3.61 -2.93 -9.04
N CYS A 45 -2.93 -1.99 -8.38
CA CYS A 45 -1.78 -1.30 -8.97
C CYS A 45 -0.42 -1.80 -8.45
N GLY A 46 -0.40 -2.55 -7.34
CA GLY A 46 0.83 -3.01 -6.70
C GLY A 46 1.50 -1.98 -5.79
N SER A 47 0.84 -0.86 -5.49
CA SER A 47 1.36 0.14 -4.54
C SER A 47 1.40 -0.43 -3.13
N VAL A 48 2.44 -0.09 -2.37
CA VAL A 48 2.69 -0.66 -1.04
C VAL A 48 3.04 0.43 -0.04
N GLU A 49 2.55 0.28 1.19
CA GLU A 49 2.83 1.14 2.32
C GLU A 49 3.11 0.27 3.55
N THR A 50 4.25 0.50 4.20
CA THR A 50 4.67 -0.22 5.40
C THR A 50 4.97 0.79 6.51
N THR A 51 4.49 0.54 7.71
CA THR A 51 4.79 1.34 8.89
C THR A 51 5.49 0.47 9.91
N ASP A 52 6.75 0.79 10.20
CA ASP A 52 7.59 0.11 11.19
C ASP A 52 7.73 0.99 12.44
N PRO A 53 7.68 0.43 13.67
CA PRO A 53 7.73 1.21 14.91
C PRO A 53 9.09 1.87 15.18
N ILE A 54 10.17 1.36 14.57
CA ILE A 54 11.56 1.82 14.74
C ILE A 54 12.00 2.73 13.59
N PHE A 55 11.71 2.35 12.35
CA PHE A 55 12.12 3.05 11.14
C PHE A 55 11.05 4.01 10.59
N GLY A 56 9.82 3.93 11.10
CA GLY A 56 8.70 4.78 10.70
C GLY A 56 8.06 4.35 9.39
N TRP A 57 7.44 5.33 8.73
CA TRP A 57 6.61 5.13 7.53
C TRP A 57 7.45 5.02 6.25
N ARG A 58 7.19 3.98 5.45
CA ARG A 58 7.79 3.73 4.14
C ARG A 58 6.69 3.46 3.11
N ALA A 59 6.75 4.09 1.95
CA ALA A 59 5.78 3.87 0.89
C ALA A 59 6.49 3.69 -0.45
N GLU A 60 6.08 2.66 -1.18
CA GLU A 60 6.58 2.29 -2.51
C GLU A 60 5.43 2.44 -3.52
N PRO A 61 5.35 3.59 -4.22
CA PRO A 61 4.28 3.84 -5.19
C PRO A 61 4.49 2.99 -6.42
N ALA A 62 3.43 2.32 -6.87
CA ALA A 62 3.45 1.72 -8.19
C ALA A 62 3.32 2.76 -9.28
N ILE A 63 3.96 2.51 -10.42
CA ILE A 63 3.77 3.29 -11.63
C ILE A 63 2.39 2.95 -12.19
N TRP A 64 1.45 3.90 -12.13
CA TRP A 64 0.07 3.73 -12.56
C TRP A 64 -0.45 4.95 -13.36
N PRO A 65 -1.21 4.74 -14.45
CA PRO A 65 -1.49 3.46 -15.09
C PRO A 65 -0.18 2.81 -15.61
N PRO A 66 -0.12 1.47 -15.74
CA PRO A 66 1.06 0.82 -16.29
C PRO A 66 1.33 1.46 -17.66
N THR A 67 2.49 2.08 -17.80
CA THR A 67 2.95 2.51 -19.13
C THR A 67 2.96 1.27 -19.99
N PRO A 68 2.26 1.24 -21.15
CA PRO A 68 2.40 0.13 -22.06
C PRO A 68 3.89 -0.01 -22.36
N GLU A 69 4.45 -1.19 -22.10
CA GLU A 69 5.82 -1.49 -22.55
C GLU A 69 5.86 -1.17 -24.05
N PRO A 70 6.85 -0.39 -24.52
CA PRO A 70 6.97 -0.18 -25.95
C PRO A 70 7.09 -1.54 -26.61
N ASP A 71 6.10 -1.86 -27.47
CA ASP A 71 6.02 -3.05 -28.32
C ASP A 71 7.43 -3.34 -28.85
N GLN A 72 8.09 -4.35 -28.30
CA GLN A 72 9.45 -4.69 -28.74
C GLN A 72 9.34 -5.24 -30.17
N PRO A 73 10.04 -4.62 -31.14
CA PRO A 73 9.97 -5.00 -32.55
C PRO A 73 10.57 -6.38 -32.86
#